data_AF-A0A2A5KTP7-F1
#
_entry.id   AF-A0A2A5KTP7-F1
#
_cell.length_a   1.000
_cell.length_b   1.000
_cell.length_c   1.000
_cell.angle_alpha   90.00
_cell.angle_beta   90.00
_cell.angle_gamma   90.00
#
_symmetry.space_group_name_H-M   'P 1'
#
loop_
_entity.id
_entity.type
_entity.pdbx_description
1 polymer ?
#
loop_
_entity_poly.entity_id
_entity_poly.type
_entity_poly.pdbx_seq_one_letter_code
_entity_poly.pdbx_strand_id
1 'polypeptide(L)'
;MSFIIITLVVLAICVLLFIAAIAIVFLGLRRIWRRTQPNQVVLRSVIIACGLGAVALPYVAIKVSERNNLLARVPEPLEVAEIEYRLEESWGLGFMPGDNETGFVVYRLTNDSAGWARKQGSRLGDMLSGESGTWHETPVDDRSDQAAISQWHPYDSDPEMMAMERLQRHPPTIFEYLEKYGFIISIEKGRDHEADRAIQSSGSFYSYGKGGSVTIVDPARGKVYFAYAG
;
A
#
# COMPACT_ATOMS: atom_id res chain seq x y z
N MET A 1 4.99 29.37 -14.06
CA MET A 1 4.68 28.97 -15.45
C MET A 1 5.83 28.24 -16.12
N SER A 2 7.06 28.75 -16.13
CA SER A 2 8.17 28.12 -16.88
C SER A 2 8.56 26.72 -16.39
N PHE A 3 8.48 26.45 -15.07
CA PHE A 3 8.84 25.14 -14.52
C PHE A 3 7.91 24.00 -14.99
N ILE A 4 6.59 24.22 -14.95
CA ILE A 4 5.59 23.24 -15.40
C ILE A 4 5.78 22.89 -16.89
N ILE A 5 6.05 23.90 -17.71
CA ILE A 5 6.28 23.70 -19.15
C ILE A 5 7.54 22.85 -19.38
N ILE A 6 8.63 23.13 -18.66
CA ILE A 6 9.86 22.34 -18.73
C ILE A 6 9.59 20.89 -18.30
N THR A 7 8.88 20.67 -17.20
CA THR A 7 8.53 19.33 -16.72
C THR A 7 7.71 18.55 -17.75
N LEU A 8 6.71 19.18 -18.37
CA LEU A 8 5.88 18.56 -19.40
C LEU A 8 6.69 18.21 -20.66
N VAL A 9 7.61 19.08 -21.08
CA VAL A 9 8.49 18.82 -22.23
C VAL A 9 9.42 17.64 -21.94
N VAL A 10 10.01 17.58 -20.74
CA VAL A 10 10.86 16.45 -20.33
C VAL A 10 10.07 15.14 -20.32
N LEU A 11 8.87 15.13 -19.74
CA LEU A 11 7.97 13.97 -19.75
C LEU A 11 7.63 13.52 -21.17
N ALA A 12 7.28 14.46 -22.05
CA ALA A 12 6.97 14.15 -23.45
C ALA A 12 8.17 13.53 -24.18
N ILE A 13 9.38 14.04 -23.96
CA ILE A 13 10.61 13.47 -24.53
C ILE A 13 10.84 12.05 -23.99
N CYS A 14 10.68 11.82 -22.70
CA CYS A 14 10.83 10.48 -22.11
C CYS A 14 9.83 9.48 -22.72
N VAL A 15 8.56 9.87 -22.88
CA VAL A 15 7.54 9.03 -23.52
C VAL A 15 7.90 8.73 -24.99
N LEU A 16 8.34 9.73 -25.74
CA LEU A 16 8.76 9.54 -27.13
C LEU A 16 9.98 8.63 -27.26
N LEU A 17 10.97 8.77 -26.38
CA LEU A 17 12.14 7.89 -26.33
C LEU A 17 11.75 6.44 -26.01
N PHE A 18 10.81 6.25 -25.09
CA PHE A 18 10.29 4.93 -24.74
C PHE A 18 9.56 4.27 -25.93
N ILE A 19 8.67 5.01 -26.60
CA ILE A 19 7.99 4.55 -27.82
C ILE A 19 9.00 4.23 -28.92
N ALA A 20 10.01 5.09 -29.11
CA ALA A 20 11.06 4.88 -30.10
C ALA A 20 11.88 3.62 -29.80
N ALA A 21 12.23 3.36 -28.55
CA ALA A 21 12.95 2.15 -28.13
C ALA A 21 12.14 0.88 -28.46
N ILE A 22 10.84 0.87 -28.14
CA ILE A 22 9.93 -0.23 -28.50
C ILE A 22 9.87 -0.41 -30.01
N ALA A 23 9.69 0.69 -30.77
CA ALA A 23 9.64 0.64 -32.23
C ALA A 23 10.93 0.08 -32.84
N ILE A 24 12.10 0.46 -32.33
CA ILE A 24 13.40 -0.06 -32.77
C ILE A 24 13.48 -1.57 -32.56
N VAL A 25 13.04 -2.09 -31.41
CA VAL A 25 13.01 -3.53 -31.12
C VAL A 25 12.12 -4.27 -32.14
N PHE A 26 10.90 -3.80 -32.37
CA PHE A 26 9.99 -4.43 -33.33
C PHE A 26 10.46 -4.31 -34.78
N LEU A 27 11.06 -3.18 -35.17
CA LEU A 27 11.66 -3.01 -36.50
C LEU A 27 12.87 -3.94 -36.69
N GLY A 28 13.69 -4.13 -35.65
CA GLY A 28 14.77 -5.10 -35.64
C GLY A 28 14.27 -6.52 -35.85
N LEU A 29 13.28 -6.95 -35.04
CA LEU A 29 12.64 -8.26 -35.16
C LEU A 29 12.02 -8.46 -36.56
N ARG A 30 11.31 -7.46 -37.10
CA ARG A 30 10.74 -7.50 -38.45
C ARG A 30 11.81 -7.62 -39.54
N ARG A 31 12.93 -6.91 -39.40
CA ARG A 31 14.04 -6.96 -40.36
C ARG A 31 14.71 -8.32 -40.37
N ILE A 32 14.89 -8.94 -39.21
CA ILE A 32 15.41 -10.30 -39.08
C ILE A 32 14.41 -11.29 -39.68
N TRP A 33 13.12 -11.18 -39.36
CA TRP A 33 12.06 -12.02 -39.90
C TRP A 33 12.04 -12.01 -41.44
N ARG A 34 12.11 -10.83 -42.06
CA ARG A 34 12.15 -10.69 -43.53
C ARG A 34 13.36 -11.35 -44.19
N ARG A 35 14.47 -11.53 -43.47
CA ARG A 35 15.67 -12.21 -43.98
C ARG A 35 15.63 -13.73 -43.78
N THR A 36 14.70 -14.25 -42.99
CA THR A 36 14.60 -15.70 -42.73
C THR A 36 13.81 -16.43 -43.80
N GLN A 37 14.41 -17.50 -44.34
CA GLN A 37 13.75 -18.39 -45.29
C GLN A 37 12.65 -19.23 -44.60
N PRO A 38 11.61 -19.67 -45.33
CA PRO A 38 10.49 -20.42 -44.76
C PRO A 38 10.88 -21.68 -43.98
N ASN A 39 11.98 -22.33 -44.38
CA ASN A 39 12.46 -23.57 -43.76
C ASN A 39 13.19 -23.37 -42.43
N GLN A 40 13.44 -22.11 -42.01
CA GLN A 40 14.12 -21.79 -40.75
C GLN A 40 13.14 -21.65 -39.59
N VAL A 41 12.38 -22.72 -39.32
CA VAL A 41 11.28 -22.74 -38.33
C VAL A 41 11.77 -22.35 -36.94
N VAL A 42 12.90 -22.88 -36.49
CA VAL A 42 13.48 -22.59 -35.15
C VAL A 42 13.75 -21.10 -34.97
N LEU A 43 14.39 -20.46 -35.95
CA LEU A 43 14.73 -19.03 -35.87
C LEU A 43 13.47 -18.15 -35.87
N ARG A 44 12.44 -18.54 -36.63
CA ARG A 44 11.13 -17.88 -36.63
C ARG A 44 10.42 -18.01 -35.29
N SER A 45 10.44 -19.20 -34.68
CA SER A 45 9.89 -19.41 -33.33
C SER A 45 10.60 -18.55 -32.29
N VAL A 46 11.92 -18.41 -32.36
CA VAL A 46 12.70 -17.53 -31.46
C VAL A 46 12.30 -16.06 -31.64
N ILE A 47 12.14 -15.58 -32.88
CA ILE A 47 11.72 -14.19 -33.14
C ILE A 47 10.33 -13.92 -32.54
N ILE A 48 9.38 -14.85 -32.69
CA ILE A 48 8.03 -14.75 -32.11
C ILE A 48 8.12 -14.75 -30.59
N ALA A 49 8.89 -15.66 -30.00
CA ALA A 49 9.09 -15.72 -28.55
C ALA A 49 9.70 -14.42 -28.00
N CYS A 50 10.69 -13.84 -28.69
CA CYS A 50 11.26 -12.53 -28.31
C CYS A 50 10.24 -11.39 -28.43
N GLY A 51 9.42 -11.39 -29.49
CA GLY A 51 8.36 -10.41 -29.65
C GLY A 51 7.31 -10.48 -28.55
N LEU A 52 6.88 -11.69 -28.18
CA LEU A 52 5.97 -11.92 -27.05
C LEU A 52 6.62 -11.53 -25.72
N GLY A 53 7.89 -11.90 -25.51
CA GLY A 53 8.66 -11.55 -24.33
C GLY A 53 8.81 -10.04 -24.13
N ALA A 54 9.02 -9.28 -25.21
CA ALA A 54 9.11 -7.82 -25.16
C ALA A 54 7.81 -7.13 -24.68
N VAL A 55 6.65 -7.79 -24.86
CA VAL A 55 5.36 -7.30 -24.38
C VAL A 55 5.06 -7.81 -22.97
N ALA A 56 5.31 -9.09 -22.69
CA ALA A 56 4.93 -9.73 -21.43
C ALA A 56 5.87 -9.38 -20.26
N LEU A 57 7.18 -9.25 -20.50
CA LEU A 57 8.17 -9.02 -19.43
C LEU A 57 7.96 -7.70 -18.67
N PRO A 58 7.70 -6.55 -19.32
CA PRO A 58 7.42 -5.31 -18.59
C PRO A 58 6.20 -5.44 -17.67
N TYR A 59 5.14 -6.11 -18.14
CA TYR A 59 3.94 -6.34 -17.33
C TYR A 59 4.24 -7.22 -16.11
N VAL A 60 4.99 -8.32 -16.31
CA VAL A 60 5.41 -9.20 -15.21
C VAL A 60 6.30 -8.43 -14.23
N ALA A 61 7.25 -7.63 -14.72
CA ALA A 61 8.12 -6.82 -13.87
C ALA A 61 7.33 -5.81 -13.02
N ILE A 62 6.33 -5.15 -13.60
CA ILE A 62 5.42 -4.26 -12.87
C ILE A 62 4.67 -5.03 -11.78
N LYS A 63 4.11 -6.20 -12.10
CA LYS A 63 3.36 -7.01 -11.12
C LYS A 63 4.23 -7.57 -10.00
N VAL A 64 5.47 -7.94 -10.30
CA VAL A 64 6.45 -8.35 -9.28
C VAL A 64 6.81 -7.16 -8.39
N SER A 65 7.03 -5.98 -8.98
CA SER A 65 7.32 -4.74 -8.24
C SER A 65 6.16 -4.35 -7.31
N GLU A 66 4.92 -4.32 -7.82
CA GLU A 66 3.70 -4.06 -7.03
C GLU A 66 3.59 -5.04 -5.85
N ARG A 67 3.77 -6.34 -6.10
CA ARG A 67 3.71 -7.35 -5.05
C ARG A 67 4.78 -7.13 -3.98
N ASN A 68 6.01 -6.83 -4.39
CA ASN A 68 7.10 -6.60 -3.44
C ASN A 68 6.84 -5.35 -2.59
N ASN A 69 6.32 -4.27 -3.19
CA ASN A 69 5.96 -3.06 -2.46
C ASN A 69 4.82 -3.30 -1.46
N LEU A 70 3.83 -4.14 -1.80
CA LEU A 70 2.77 -4.52 -0.86
C LEU A 70 3.34 -5.32 0.32
N LEU A 71 4.18 -6.31 0.04
CA LEU A 71 4.76 -7.15 1.08
C LEU A 71 5.75 -6.40 1.98
N ALA A 72 6.44 -5.37 1.45
CA ALA A 72 7.35 -4.53 2.23
C ALA A 72 6.66 -3.74 3.35
N ARG A 73 5.33 -3.56 3.28
CA ARG A 73 4.53 -2.90 4.32
C ARG A 73 4.29 -3.78 5.55
N VAL A 74 4.53 -5.08 5.44
CA VAL A 74 4.40 -6.02 6.54
C VAL A 74 5.70 -5.98 7.35
N PRO A 75 5.65 -5.79 8.66
CA PRO A 75 6.86 -5.68 9.45
C PRO A 75 7.59 -7.01 9.54
N GLU A 76 8.90 -6.97 9.41
CA GLU A 76 9.76 -8.11 9.69
C GLU A 76 9.71 -8.45 11.19
N PRO A 77 9.81 -9.73 11.57
CA PRO A 77 10.03 -10.91 10.73
C PRO A 77 8.73 -11.61 10.28
N LEU A 78 7.60 -10.91 10.21
CA LEU A 78 6.32 -11.55 9.94
C LEU A 78 6.20 -11.98 8.47
N GLU A 79 5.79 -13.23 8.27
CA GLU A 79 5.50 -13.78 6.94
C GLU A 79 4.01 -13.78 6.64
N VAL A 80 3.66 -13.35 5.42
CA VAL A 80 2.28 -13.32 4.90
C VAL A 80 2.00 -14.57 4.07
N ALA A 81 0.88 -15.23 4.37
CA ALA A 81 0.31 -16.29 3.55
C ALA A 81 -0.43 -15.74 2.33
N GLU A 82 -1.27 -14.72 2.53
CA GLU A 82 -2.00 -14.05 1.44
C GLU A 82 -2.43 -12.63 1.81
N ILE A 83 -2.74 -11.83 0.79
CA ILE A 83 -3.44 -10.56 0.95
C ILE A 83 -4.94 -10.89 0.93
N GLU A 84 -5.60 -10.83 2.09
CA GLU A 84 -7.03 -11.16 2.22
C GLU A 84 -7.93 -10.08 1.63
N TYR A 85 -7.49 -8.82 1.73
CA TYR A 85 -8.26 -7.68 1.27
C TYR A 85 -7.33 -6.55 0.85
N ARG A 86 -7.68 -5.86 -0.22
CA ARG A 86 -6.96 -4.68 -0.71
C ARG A 86 -7.97 -3.75 -1.37
N LEU A 87 -8.09 -2.55 -0.82
CA LEU A 87 -8.80 -1.42 -1.44
C LEU A 87 -7.87 -0.23 -1.38
N GLU A 88 -7.41 0.23 -2.53
CA GLU A 88 -6.59 1.44 -2.66
C GLU A 88 -7.22 2.27 -3.76
N GLU A 89 -7.57 3.51 -3.43
CA GLU A 89 -8.09 4.48 -4.37
C GLU A 89 -7.19 5.72 -4.38
N SER A 90 -7.04 6.30 -5.56
CA SER A 90 -6.29 7.52 -5.78
C SER A 90 -7.18 8.50 -6.53
N TRP A 91 -7.39 9.68 -5.97
CA TRP A 91 -8.02 10.78 -6.68
C TRP A 91 -6.94 11.79 -7.09
N GLY A 92 -6.74 11.95 -8.39
CA GLY A 92 -5.64 12.78 -8.92
C GLY A 92 -4.87 12.12 -10.05
N LEU A 93 -3.75 12.73 -10.46
CA LEU A 93 -2.85 12.16 -11.48
C LEU A 93 -1.65 11.40 -10.89
N GLY A 94 -1.54 11.32 -9.56
CA GLY A 94 -0.46 10.68 -8.78
C GLY A 94 0.81 11.52 -8.64
N PHE A 95 0.80 12.80 -9.03
CA PHE A 95 1.95 13.71 -8.98
C PHE A 95 1.59 15.20 -8.90
N MET A 96 0.31 15.56 -8.83
CA MET A 96 -0.15 16.95 -8.71
C MET A 96 -0.44 17.34 -7.26
N PRO A 97 -0.18 18.59 -6.86
CA PRO A 97 -0.63 19.09 -5.56
C PRO A 97 -2.16 18.98 -5.47
N GLY A 98 -2.66 18.27 -4.45
CA GLY A 98 -4.09 18.01 -4.26
C GLY A 98 -4.54 16.60 -4.66
N ASP A 99 -3.63 15.77 -5.18
CA ASP A 99 -3.86 14.33 -5.26
C ASP A 99 -4.03 13.76 -3.84
N ASN A 100 -4.97 12.85 -3.68
CA ASN A 100 -5.29 12.22 -2.39
C ASN A 100 -5.40 10.71 -2.61
N GLU A 101 -4.62 9.94 -1.84
CA GLU A 101 -4.61 8.50 -1.89
C GLU A 101 -5.07 7.94 -0.54
N THR A 102 -6.09 7.07 -0.59
CA THR A 102 -6.58 6.36 0.59
C THR A 102 -6.54 4.88 0.31
N GLY A 103 -6.01 4.11 1.25
CA GLY A 103 -5.91 2.68 1.07
C GLY A 103 -5.99 1.89 2.37
N PHE A 104 -6.61 0.72 2.25
CA PHE A 104 -6.76 -0.27 3.31
C PHE A 104 -6.42 -1.66 2.79
N VAL A 105 -5.45 -2.31 3.44
CA VAL A 105 -4.95 -3.63 3.07
C VAL A 105 -4.93 -4.54 4.29
N VAL A 106 -5.40 -5.77 4.12
CA VAL A 106 -5.41 -6.81 5.16
C VAL A 106 -4.57 -7.98 4.69
N TYR A 107 -3.53 -8.29 5.45
CA TYR A 107 -2.65 -9.43 5.24
C TYR A 107 -3.00 -10.54 6.23
N ARG A 108 -3.07 -11.78 5.73
CA ARG A 108 -3.10 -12.97 6.59
C ARG A 108 -1.69 -13.49 6.78
N LEU A 109 -1.28 -13.63 8.03
CA LEU A 109 0.00 -14.23 8.38
C LEU A 109 -0.01 -15.75 8.14
N THR A 110 1.16 -16.32 7.91
CA THR A 110 1.31 -17.78 8.01
C THR A 110 1.00 -18.25 9.43
N ASN A 111 0.58 -19.51 9.59
CA ASN A 111 0.31 -20.06 10.93
C ASN A 111 1.54 -19.99 11.84
N ASP A 112 2.73 -20.17 11.27
CA ASP A 112 4.01 -20.09 11.98
C ASP A 112 4.32 -18.65 12.41
N SER A 113 4.13 -17.67 11.53
CA SER A 113 4.31 -16.25 11.82
C SER A 113 3.32 -15.76 12.88
N ALA A 114 2.03 -16.09 12.75
CA ALA A 114 1.02 -15.78 13.76
C ALA A 114 1.32 -16.47 15.11
N GLY A 115 1.74 -17.73 15.08
CA GLY A 115 2.13 -18.48 16.27
C GLY A 115 3.37 -17.90 16.96
N TRP A 116 4.36 -17.45 16.17
CA TRP A 116 5.54 -16.76 16.67
C TRP A 116 5.16 -15.42 17.32
N ALA A 117 4.33 -14.62 16.66
CA ALA A 117 3.91 -13.31 17.17
C ALA A 117 3.15 -13.43 18.50
N ARG A 118 2.24 -14.41 18.62
CA ARG A 118 1.52 -14.69 19.88
C ARG A 118 2.46 -15.07 21.02
N LYS A 119 3.55 -15.80 20.73
CA LYS A 119 4.53 -16.22 21.75
C LYS A 119 5.34 -15.04 22.30
N GLN A 120 5.49 -13.94 21.56
CA GLN A 120 6.22 -12.76 22.04
C GLN A 120 5.42 -11.97 23.08
N GLY A 121 4.09 -11.99 23.00
CA GLY A 121 3.22 -11.25 23.92
C GLY A 121 3.53 -9.75 23.90
N SER A 122 3.71 -9.14 25.08
CA SER A 122 4.04 -7.72 25.24
C SER A 122 5.36 -7.29 24.59
N ARG A 123 6.27 -8.25 24.32
CA ARG A 123 7.57 -7.96 23.70
C ARG A 123 7.51 -7.90 22.17
N LEU A 124 6.35 -8.12 21.56
CA LEU A 124 6.24 -8.18 20.10
C LEU A 124 6.70 -6.87 19.46
N GLY A 125 6.27 -5.71 19.98
CA GLY A 125 6.64 -4.40 19.44
C GLY A 125 8.16 -4.17 19.35
N ASP A 126 8.94 -4.71 20.30
CA ASP A 126 10.41 -4.61 20.29
C ASP A 126 11.07 -5.47 19.21
N MET A 127 10.36 -6.51 18.74
CA MET A 127 10.84 -7.47 17.75
C MET A 127 10.43 -7.11 16.32
N LEU A 128 9.48 -6.18 16.17
CA LEU A 128 8.96 -5.76 14.88
C LEU A 128 9.85 -4.64 14.30
N SER A 129 10.31 -4.83 13.08
CA SER A 129 11.07 -3.84 12.31
C SER A 129 10.46 -3.62 10.94
N GLY A 130 10.74 -2.47 10.30
CA GLY A 130 10.23 -2.17 8.96
C GLY A 130 10.14 -0.68 8.69
N GLU A 131 9.30 -0.28 7.73
CA GLU A 131 9.02 1.13 7.43
C GLU A 131 8.19 1.84 8.52
N SER A 132 7.63 1.08 9.45
CA SER A 132 6.87 1.56 10.60
C SER A 132 7.77 2.25 11.63
N GLY A 133 7.26 3.30 12.28
CA GLY A 133 7.95 4.00 13.37
C GLY A 133 7.95 3.22 14.69
N THR A 134 7.86 3.94 15.81
CA THR A 134 7.73 3.32 17.14
C THR A 134 6.48 2.45 17.21
N TRP A 135 6.60 1.25 17.78
CA TRP A 135 5.47 0.35 18.03
C TRP A 135 4.82 0.65 19.37
N HIS A 136 3.49 0.59 19.40
CA HIS A 136 2.64 0.86 20.55
C HIS A 136 1.70 -0.33 20.78
N GLU A 137 1.46 -0.68 22.04
CA GLU A 137 0.44 -1.67 22.40
C GLU A 137 -0.95 -1.05 22.25
N THR A 138 -1.92 -1.85 21.78
CA THR A 138 -3.33 -1.47 21.82
C THR A 138 -3.92 -1.71 23.22
N PRO A 139 -5.03 -1.04 23.62
CA PRO A 139 -5.85 -0.12 22.82
C PRO A 139 -5.11 1.15 22.40
N VAL A 140 -5.46 1.71 21.24
CA VAL A 140 -4.95 3.02 20.81
C VAL A 140 -5.34 4.06 21.88
N ASP A 141 -4.34 4.66 22.51
CA ASP A 141 -4.55 5.77 23.44
C ASP A 141 -4.60 7.09 22.66
N ASP A 142 -5.82 7.54 22.37
CA ASP A 142 -6.11 8.84 21.77
C ASP A 142 -6.32 9.92 22.84
N ARG A 143 -6.18 9.64 24.13
CA ARG A 143 -6.61 10.54 25.21
C ARG A 143 -5.49 11.41 25.76
N SER A 144 -4.25 10.96 25.62
CA SER A 144 -3.10 11.60 26.26
C SER A 144 -2.33 12.59 25.39
N ASP A 145 -2.49 12.53 24.06
CA ASP A 145 -1.68 13.32 23.12
C ASP A 145 -2.54 13.96 22.01
N GLN A 146 -2.42 15.27 21.85
CA GLN A 146 -3.10 16.05 20.82
C GLN A 146 -2.75 15.57 19.40
N ALA A 147 -1.53 15.03 19.21
CA ALA A 147 -1.11 14.44 17.94
C ALA A 147 -1.88 13.14 17.65
N ALA A 148 -2.07 12.28 18.65
CA ALA A 148 -2.84 11.04 18.53
C ALA A 148 -4.34 11.31 18.27
N ILE A 149 -4.92 12.33 18.92
CA ILE A 149 -6.30 12.78 18.64
C ILE A 149 -6.44 13.18 17.17
N SER A 150 -5.51 13.98 16.63
CA SER A 150 -5.58 14.44 15.24
C SER A 150 -5.42 13.33 14.18
N GLN A 151 -4.95 12.15 14.60
CA GLN A 151 -4.76 11.00 13.74
C GLN A 151 -6.00 10.11 13.66
N TRP A 152 -6.73 9.94 14.77
CA TRP A 152 -7.88 9.03 14.84
C TRP A 152 -9.22 9.76 14.90
N HIS A 153 -9.24 11.03 15.31
CA HIS A 153 -10.44 11.86 15.45
C HIS A 153 -10.25 13.20 14.72
N PRO A 154 -10.10 13.19 13.38
CA PRO A 154 -9.86 14.42 12.60
C PRO A 154 -11.01 15.45 12.76
N TYR A 155 -12.23 14.98 13.01
CA TYR A 155 -13.42 15.80 13.18
C TYR A 155 -13.66 16.30 14.62
N ASP A 156 -12.92 15.80 15.61
CA ASP A 156 -12.99 16.28 17.00
C ASP A 156 -12.41 17.69 17.18
N SER A 157 -11.94 18.33 16.10
CA SER A 157 -11.52 19.72 16.08
C SER A 157 -12.69 20.73 16.07
N ASP A 158 -13.93 20.25 15.95
CA ASP A 158 -15.14 21.08 16.06
C ASP A 158 -15.29 21.67 17.48
N PRO A 159 -15.46 22.99 17.64
CA PRO A 159 -15.66 23.64 18.93
C PRO A 159 -16.79 23.02 19.78
N GLU A 160 -17.83 22.48 19.16
CA GLU A 160 -18.96 21.85 19.86
C GLU A 160 -18.62 20.43 20.39
N MET A 161 -17.79 19.67 19.65
CA MET A 161 -17.29 18.34 20.07
C MET A 161 -16.18 18.44 21.13
N MET A 162 -15.39 19.52 21.09
CA MET A 162 -14.41 19.86 22.14
C MET A 162 -15.06 20.25 23.47
N ALA A 163 -16.35 20.62 23.47
CA ALA A 163 -17.11 20.99 24.66
C ALA A 163 -17.78 19.80 25.37
N MET A 164 -17.85 18.62 24.73
CA MET A 164 -18.28 17.39 25.38
C MET A 164 -17.18 16.86 26.32
N GLU A 165 -17.57 16.33 27.49
CA GLU A 165 -16.63 15.71 28.42
C GLU A 165 -15.82 14.62 27.70
N ARG A 166 -14.48 14.65 27.85
CA ARG A 166 -13.51 13.72 27.25
C ARG A 166 -13.83 12.22 27.46
N LEU A 167 -14.70 11.88 28.41
CA LEU A 167 -15.19 10.52 28.67
C LEU A 167 -16.27 10.03 27.68
N GLN A 168 -16.86 10.91 26.85
CA GLN A 168 -17.98 10.59 25.96
C GLN A 168 -17.58 10.31 24.50
N ARG A 169 -16.28 10.41 24.17
CA ARG A 169 -15.79 10.08 22.82
C ARG A 169 -15.87 8.58 22.59
N HIS A 170 -16.41 8.18 21.44
CA HIS A 170 -16.46 6.78 21.06
C HIS A 170 -15.05 6.26 20.77
N PRO A 171 -14.84 4.92 20.84
CA PRO A 171 -13.53 4.35 20.54
C PRO A 171 -13.08 4.67 19.10
N PRO A 172 -11.76 4.78 18.85
CA PRO A 172 -11.23 5.08 17.52
C PRO A 172 -11.61 3.98 16.54
N THR A 173 -11.90 4.36 15.29
CA THR A 173 -12.19 3.43 14.19
C THR A 173 -11.21 3.57 13.05
N ILE A 174 -10.99 2.48 12.30
CA ILE A 174 -10.16 2.52 11.09
C ILE A 174 -10.77 3.40 10.01
N PHE A 175 -12.10 3.53 10.01
CA PHE A 175 -12.82 4.37 9.08
C PHE A 175 -12.46 5.85 9.26
N GLU A 176 -12.47 6.34 10.49
CA GLU A 176 -12.10 7.74 10.79
C GLU A 176 -10.65 8.05 10.46
N TYR A 177 -9.76 7.09 10.68
CA TYR A 177 -8.36 7.22 10.26
C TYR A 177 -8.24 7.45 8.75
N LEU A 178 -9.01 6.69 7.96
CA LEU A 178 -9.02 6.77 6.50
C LEU A 178 -9.75 8.01 5.97
N GLU A 179 -10.73 8.52 6.72
CA GLU A 179 -11.52 9.69 6.35
C GLU A 179 -10.80 11.03 6.60
N LYS A 180 -9.62 11.02 7.23
CA LYS A 180 -8.88 12.21 7.70
C LYS A 180 -8.82 13.41 6.73
N TYR A 181 -8.81 13.17 5.42
CA TYR A 181 -8.73 14.21 4.39
C TYR A 181 -9.98 14.32 3.51
N GLY A 182 -11.12 13.76 3.95
CA GLY A 182 -12.41 13.84 3.27
C GLY A 182 -12.54 12.97 2.01
N PHE A 183 -11.62 12.04 1.77
CA PHE A 183 -11.68 11.07 0.68
C PHE A 183 -12.02 9.68 1.22
N ILE A 184 -13.31 9.35 1.13
CA ILE A 184 -13.88 8.13 1.69
C ILE A 184 -13.80 6.99 0.67
N ILE A 185 -13.26 5.85 1.11
CA ILE A 185 -13.30 4.59 0.37
C ILE A 185 -14.35 3.64 0.97
N SER A 186 -15.06 2.90 0.12
CA SER A 186 -16.11 1.99 0.57
C SER A 186 -15.53 0.61 0.94
N ILE A 187 -15.12 0.45 2.19
CA ILE A 187 -14.61 -0.83 2.71
C ILE A 187 -15.74 -1.87 2.72
N GLU A 188 -15.43 -3.10 2.31
CA GLU A 188 -16.38 -4.21 2.37
C GLU A 188 -16.85 -4.44 3.82
N LYS A 189 -18.17 -4.50 4.00
CA LYS A 189 -18.81 -4.60 5.32
C LYS A 189 -18.18 -5.71 6.18
N GLY A 190 -17.71 -5.34 7.36
CA GLY A 190 -17.17 -6.26 8.36
C GLY A 190 -15.64 -6.42 8.33
N ARG A 191 -14.96 -5.91 7.29
CA ARG A 191 -13.49 -5.87 7.25
C ARG A 191 -12.91 -4.79 8.16
N ASP A 192 -13.61 -3.66 8.23
CA ASP A 192 -13.40 -2.57 9.18
C ASP A 192 -13.54 -3.03 10.64
N HIS A 193 -14.60 -3.78 10.97
CA HIS A 193 -14.84 -4.26 12.34
C HIS A 193 -13.73 -5.16 12.90
N GLU A 194 -12.97 -5.86 12.05
CA GLU A 194 -11.82 -6.62 12.52
C GLU A 194 -10.66 -5.72 12.90
N ALA A 195 -10.36 -4.70 12.07
CA ALA A 195 -9.34 -3.70 12.37
C ALA A 195 -9.72 -2.86 13.59
N ASP A 196 -10.99 -2.45 13.70
CA ASP A 196 -11.53 -1.73 14.86
C ASP A 196 -11.31 -2.53 16.15
N ARG A 197 -11.62 -3.83 16.13
CA ARG A 197 -11.36 -4.69 17.29
C ARG A 197 -9.88 -4.80 17.62
N ALA A 198 -9.00 -4.82 16.60
CA ALA A 198 -7.56 -4.87 16.82
C ALA A 198 -7.04 -3.60 17.51
N ILE A 199 -7.53 -2.41 17.13
CA ILE A 199 -7.12 -1.13 17.73
C ILE A 199 -7.82 -0.80 19.05
N GLN A 200 -9.03 -1.33 19.29
CA GLN A 200 -9.82 -1.04 20.50
C GLN A 200 -9.56 -2.04 21.65
N SER A 201 -9.00 -3.21 21.36
CA SER A 201 -8.75 -4.26 22.36
C SER A 201 -7.26 -4.43 22.62
N SER A 202 -6.88 -4.88 23.81
CA SER A 202 -5.50 -5.23 24.13
C SER A 202 -4.99 -6.43 23.32
N GLY A 203 -3.67 -6.48 23.08
CA GLY A 203 -2.98 -7.65 22.52
C GLY A 203 -2.59 -7.52 21.05
N SER A 204 -2.90 -6.39 20.42
CA SER A 204 -2.37 -6.00 19.12
C SER A 204 -1.30 -4.91 19.31
N PHE A 205 -0.59 -4.62 18.24
CA PHE A 205 0.42 -3.57 18.20
C PHE A 205 0.19 -2.70 16.99
N TYR A 206 0.40 -1.40 17.13
CA TYR A 206 0.27 -0.47 16.01
C TYR A 206 1.47 0.46 15.92
N SER A 207 1.71 0.98 14.73
CA SER A 207 2.77 1.94 14.48
C SER A 207 2.42 2.86 13.32
N TYR A 208 2.78 4.13 13.46
CA TYR A 208 2.62 5.13 12.40
C TYR A 208 3.82 5.08 11.45
N GLY A 209 3.53 5.01 10.17
CA GLY A 209 4.52 5.07 9.10
C GLY A 209 4.58 6.44 8.44
N LYS A 210 5.42 6.54 7.41
CA LYS A 210 5.51 7.74 6.56
C LYS A 210 4.20 7.94 5.79
N GLY A 211 3.95 9.19 5.40
CA GLY A 211 2.81 9.53 4.53
C GLY A 211 1.43 9.35 5.17
N GLY A 212 1.32 9.41 6.51
CA GLY A 212 0.03 9.25 7.18
C GLY A 212 -0.50 7.82 7.13
N SER A 213 0.41 6.84 7.22
CA SER A 213 0.05 5.42 7.29
C SER A 213 0.06 4.89 8.73
N VAL A 214 -0.74 3.86 8.98
CA VAL A 214 -0.74 3.06 10.21
C VAL A 214 -0.68 1.59 9.85
N THR A 215 0.20 0.87 10.55
CA THR A 215 0.30 -0.59 10.48
C THR A 215 -0.14 -1.17 11.81
N ILE A 216 -1.03 -2.16 11.80
CA ILE A 216 -1.56 -2.83 13.00
C ILE A 216 -1.30 -4.33 12.86
N VAL A 217 -0.58 -4.92 13.81
CA VAL A 217 -0.35 -6.35 13.91
C VAL A 217 -1.29 -6.93 14.96
N ASP A 218 -2.17 -7.85 14.55
CA ASP A 218 -3.07 -8.61 15.42
C ASP A 218 -2.66 -10.10 15.44
N PRO A 219 -1.84 -10.50 16.43
CA PRO A 219 -1.40 -11.89 16.56
C PRO A 219 -2.55 -12.85 16.84
N ALA A 220 -3.59 -12.43 17.56
CA ALA A 220 -4.70 -13.29 17.94
C ALA A 220 -5.44 -13.78 16.68
N ARG A 221 -5.72 -12.86 15.75
CA ARG A 221 -6.36 -13.17 14.46
C ARG A 221 -5.38 -13.60 13.38
N GLY A 222 -4.07 -13.43 13.61
CA GLY A 222 -3.02 -13.75 12.64
C GLY A 222 -3.07 -12.82 11.43
N LYS A 223 -3.29 -11.52 11.68
CA LYS A 223 -3.49 -10.52 10.63
C LYS A 223 -2.58 -9.31 10.82
N VAL A 224 -2.29 -8.65 9.71
CA VAL A 224 -1.70 -7.31 9.68
C VAL A 224 -2.62 -6.42 8.87
N TYR A 225 -2.97 -5.26 9.42
CA TYR A 225 -3.75 -4.23 8.76
C TYR A 225 -2.80 -3.08 8.40
N PHE A 226 -2.91 -2.59 7.17
CA PHE A 226 -2.20 -1.40 6.72
C PHE A 226 -3.23 -0.41 6.19
N ALA A 227 -3.24 0.79 6.74
CA ALA A 227 -4.12 1.87 6.33
C ALA A 227 -3.30 3.13 6.07
N TYR A 228 -3.70 3.94 5.09
CA TYR A 228 -3.11 5.25 4.84
C TYR A 228 -4.15 6.18 4.21
N ALA A 229 -4.00 7.47 4.49
CA ALA A 229 -4.77 8.55 3.89
C ALA A 229 -3.86 9.78 3.73
N GLY A 230 -3.77 10.34 2.53
CA GLY A 230 -2.94 11.52 2.26
C GLY A 230 -2.76 11.88 0.79
#